data_AF-A0A510UN65-F1
#
_entry.id   AF-A0A510UN65-F1
#
_cell.length_a   1.000
_cell.length_b   1.000
_cell.length_c   1.000
_cell.angle_alpha   90.00
_cell.angle_beta   90.00
_cell.angle_gamma   90.00
#
_symmetry.space_group_name_H-M   'P 1'
#
loop_
_entity.id
_entity.type
_entity.pdbx_description
1 polymer ?
#
loop_
_entity_poly.entity_id
_entity_poly.type
_entity_poly.pdbx_seq_one_letter_code
_entity_poly.pdbx_strand_id
1 'polypeptide(L)'
;MFIPFNKASLSGLLPENRAEFIFTQPDLFMRFSEIITFYIYDDVVDKLDDKWKDKLTLWWGKIDFNTPDLDYDDEYYHNRVCSEYNYVDFAIIPDIKSLTKDEINVTPFAWDNNEIVIHSDFIKALKRAGSVDIWYDRLI
;
A
#
# COMPACT_ATOMS: atom_id res chain seq x y z
N MET A 1 14.97 9.44 -2.94
CA MET A 1 15.78 8.81 -1.87
C MET A 1 15.00 7.64 -1.32
N PHE A 2 15.65 6.50 -1.10
CA PHE A 2 15.02 5.31 -0.52
C PHE A 2 15.10 5.34 1.00
N ILE A 3 14.07 4.79 1.66
CA ILE A 3 14.02 4.54 3.10
C ILE A 3 13.61 3.09 3.35
N PRO A 4 13.91 2.51 4.53
CA PRO A 4 13.48 1.17 4.86
C PRO A 4 11.96 1.01 4.78
N PHE A 5 11.49 -0.06 4.13
CA PHE A 5 10.08 -0.41 4.08
C PHE A 5 9.72 -1.24 5.32
N ASN A 6 9.58 -0.56 6.46
CA ASN A 6 9.16 -1.15 7.72
C ASN A 6 8.24 -0.20 8.48
N LYS A 7 7.48 -0.74 9.44
CA LYS A 7 6.52 0.04 10.23
C LYS A 7 7.15 1.24 10.94
N ALA A 8 8.35 1.08 11.50
CA ALA A 8 9.02 2.15 12.24
C ALA A 8 9.32 3.36 11.36
N SER A 9 9.76 3.13 10.12
CA SER A 9 10.07 4.19 9.15
C SER A 9 8.80 4.80 8.55
N LEU A 10 7.77 3.98 8.32
CA LEU A 10 6.57 4.42 7.62
C LEU A 10 5.54 5.08 8.52
N SER A 11 5.40 4.69 9.78
CA SER A 11 4.31 5.20 10.64
C SER A 11 4.37 6.72 10.85
N GLY A 12 5.55 7.33 10.77
CA GLY A 12 5.69 8.80 10.80
C GLY A 12 5.33 9.50 9.50
N LEU A 13 5.38 8.78 8.37
CA LEU A 13 5.09 9.31 7.04
C LEU A 13 3.66 8.98 6.61
N LEU A 14 3.20 7.76 6.80
CA LEU A 14 1.85 7.29 6.54
C LEU A 14 1.25 6.88 7.90
N PRO A 15 0.77 7.85 8.70
CA PRO A 15 0.24 7.54 10.02
C PRO A 15 -0.98 6.66 9.91
N GLU A 16 -1.11 5.71 10.83
CA GLU A 16 -2.28 4.85 10.89
C GLU A 16 -3.54 5.68 11.14
N ASN A 17 -4.58 5.42 10.35
CA ASN A 17 -5.89 6.04 10.51
C ASN A 17 -6.97 4.98 10.32
N ARG A 18 -7.70 4.70 11.39
CA ARG A 18 -8.80 3.74 11.43
C ARG A 18 -10.03 4.50 11.90
N ALA A 19 -11.02 4.68 11.03
CA ALA A 19 -12.29 5.24 11.46
C ALA A 19 -12.94 4.25 12.45
N GLU A 20 -13.11 4.66 13.72
CA GLU A 20 -13.59 3.76 14.79
C GLU A 20 -15.05 3.28 14.59
N PHE A 21 -15.84 3.95 13.74
CA PHE A 21 -17.29 3.78 13.66
C PHE A 21 -17.85 3.46 12.26
N ILE A 22 -16.99 3.20 11.28
CA ILE A 22 -17.43 2.90 9.92
C ILE A 22 -16.66 1.67 9.44
N PHE A 23 -17.36 0.70 8.85
CA PHE A 23 -16.73 -0.34 8.02
C PHE A 23 -16.05 0.34 6.83
N THR A 24 -14.83 0.84 7.03
CA THR A 24 -14.01 1.43 5.97
C THR A 24 -12.97 0.42 5.54
N GLN A 25 -12.70 0.40 4.24
CA GLN A 25 -11.55 -0.31 3.72
C GLN A 25 -10.36 0.66 3.65
N PRO A 26 -9.12 0.23 3.94
CA PRO A 26 -7.96 1.11 3.89
C PRO A 26 -7.58 1.45 2.45
N ASP A 27 -7.12 2.66 2.22
CA ASP A 27 -6.46 3.03 0.95
C ASP A 27 -5.18 2.23 0.78
N LEU A 28 -4.43 2.05 1.87
CA LEU A 28 -3.20 1.28 1.93
C LEU A 28 -3.24 0.32 3.11
N PHE A 29 -3.01 -0.96 2.84
CA PHE A 29 -2.81 -1.97 3.86
C PHE A 29 -1.40 -2.55 3.77
N MET A 30 -0.69 -2.55 4.89
CA MET A 30 0.68 -3.05 5.00
C MET A 30 0.80 -4.04 6.14
N ARG A 31 1.48 -5.15 5.88
CA ARG A 31 1.80 -6.16 6.91
C ARG A 31 3.29 -6.42 6.90
N PHE A 32 3.92 -6.35 8.07
CA PHE A 32 5.36 -6.52 8.28
C PHE A 32 5.70 -7.77 9.12
N SER A 33 4.88 -8.81 9.02
CA SER A 33 5.11 -10.11 9.69
C SER A 33 6.01 -11.04 8.85
N GLU A 34 5.84 -12.37 8.98
CA GLU A 34 6.60 -13.37 8.21
C GLU A 34 6.62 -13.13 6.70
N ILE A 35 5.48 -12.71 6.14
CA ILE A 35 5.37 -12.27 4.75
C ILE A 35 5.06 -10.77 4.75
N ILE A 36 5.97 -10.00 4.16
CA ILE A 36 5.77 -8.56 3.96
C ILE A 36 4.80 -8.37 2.80
N THR A 37 3.77 -7.55 3.02
CA THR A 37 2.77 -7.24 1.98
C THR A 37 2.48 -5.75 1.92
N PHE A 38 2.15 -5.28 0.72
CA PHE A 38 1.70 -3.93 0.44
C PHE A 38 0.51 -4.02 -0.52
N TYR A 39 -0.67 -3.71 -0.01
CA TYR A 39 -1.90 -3.63 -0.76
C TYR A 39 -2.30 -2.16 -0.93
N ILE A 40 -2.71 -1.83 -2.15
CA ILE A 40 -3.15 -0.51 -2.56
C ILE A 40 -4.53 -0.61 -3.19
N TYR A 41 -5.46 0.20 -2.72
CA TYR A 41 -6.81 0.25 -3.24
C TYR A 41 -6.80 0.79 -4.68
N ASP A 42 -7.62 0.21 -5.56
CA ASP A 42 -7.56 0.48 -7.01
C ASP A 42 -7.81 1.97 -7.35
N ASP A 43 -8.71 2.65 -6.62
CA ASP A 43 -8.95 4.09 -6.78
C ASP A 43 -7.70 4.95 -6.50
N VAL A 44 -6.78 4.46 -5.65
CA VAL A 44 -5.50 5.13 -5.39
C VAL A 44 -4.56 4.86 -6.57
N VAL A 45 -4.52 3.62 -7.07
CA VAL A 45 -3.71 3.24 -8.23
C VAL A 45 -4.05 4.13 -9.43
N ASP A 46 -5.34 4.29 -9.73
CA ASP A 46 -5.81 5.08 -10.89
C ASP A 46 -5.36 6.55 -10.85
N LYS A 47 -5.16 7.09 -9.64
CA LYS A 47 -4.74 8.49 -9.41
C LYS A 47 -3.23 8.66 -9.32
N LEU A 48 -2.44 7.58 -9.33
CA LEU A 48 -0.98 7.67 -9.35
C LEU A 48 -0.47 8.14 -10.71
N ASP A 49 0.62 8.91 -10.69
CA ASP A 49 1.37 9.28 -11.90
C ASP A 49 1.84 8.01 -12.64
N ASP A 50 1.74 8.00 -13.97
CA ASP A 50 2.10 6.86 -14.84
C ASP A 50 3.52 6.35 -14.59
N LYS A 51 4.47 7.24 -14.33
CA LYS A 51 5.87 6.88 -14.02
C LYS A 51 6.01 5.89 -12.86
N TRP A 52 5.10 5.91 -11.89
CA TRP A 52 5.09 4.98 -10.77
C TRP A 52 4.36 3.69 -11.15
N LYS A 53 3.19 3.82 -11.81
CA LYS A 53 2.38 2.68 -12.26
C LYS A 53 3.18 1.74 -13.17
N ASP A 54 3.94 2.30 -14.10
CA ASP A 54 4.78 1.55 -15.04
C ASP A 54 5.90 0.72 -14.36
N LYS A 55 6.22 1.05 -13.10
CA LYS A 55 7.26 0.38 -12.30
C LYS A 55 6.70 -0.36 -11.08
N LEU A 56 5.40 -0.26 -10.83
CA LEU A 56 4.71 -1.07 -9.85
C LEU A 56 4.34 -2.40 -10.51
N THR A 57 4.98 -3.49 -10.10
CA THR A 57 4.49 -4.80 -10.49
C THR A 57 3.29 -5.16 -9.63
N LEU A 58 2.12 -4.75 -10.12
CA LEU A 58 0.83 -4.95 -9.48
C LEU A 58 0.22 -6.27 -9.93
N TRP A 59 -0.35 -6.97 -8.95
CA TRP A 59 -1.23 -8.11 -9.18
C TRP A 59 -2.57 -7.83 -8.54
N TRP A 60 -3.63 -8.18 -9.26
CA TRP A 60 -4.97 -8.06 -8.74
C TRP A 60 -5.17 -9.03 -7.57
N GLY A 61 -5.80 -8.54 -6.50
CA GLY A 61 -6.16 -9.30 -5.32
C GLY A 61 -7.49 -8.82 -4.76
N LYS A 62 -8.34 -9.77 -4.37
CA LYS A 62 -9.54 -9.46 -3.61
C LYS A 62 -9.25 -9.68 -2.13
N ILE A 63 -9.28 -8.59 -1.35
CA ILE A 63 -9.27 -8.69 0.12
C ILE A 63 -10.62 -8.23 0.63
N ASP A 64 -11.19 -9.06 1.50
CA ASP A 64 -12.32 -8.66 2.32
C ASP A 64 -11.81 -8.21 3.70
N PHE A 65 -11.81 -6.89 3.93
CA PHE A 65 -11.50 -6.30 5.24
C PHE A 65 -12.74 -6.19 6.14
N ASN A 66 -13.92 -6.59 5.62
CA ASN A 66 -15.24 -6.47 6.24
C ASN A 66 -15.73 -7.79 6.82
N THR A 67 -14.88 -8.66 7.38
CA THR A 67 -15.38 -9.80 8.16
C THR A 67 -16.27 -9.25 9.28
N PRO A 68 -17.60 -9.46 9.22
CA PRO A 68 -18.47 -8.92 10.25
C PRO A 68 -18.26 -9.79 11.50
N ASP A 69 -18.17 -9.15 12.66
CA ASP A 69 -18.95 -9.70 13.76
C ASP A 69 -20.40 -9.66 13.25
N LEU A 70 -20.94 -10.84 12.97
CA LEU A 70 -22.30 -11.07 12.50
C LEU A 70 -23.26 -10.27 13.41
N ASP A 71 -23.92 -9.23 12.88
CA ASP A 71 -25.25 -8.72 13.32
C ASP A 71 -25.63 -7.30 12.82
N TYR A 72 -24.78 -6.57 12.08
CA TYR A 72 -25.15 -5.24 11.57
C TYR A 72 -25.60 -5.27 10.10
N ASP A 73 -26.91 -5.38 9.90
CA ASP A 73 -27.60 -5.18 8.63
C ASP A 73 -27.87 -3.67 8.45
N ASP A 74 -26.98 -2.97 7.73
CA ASP A 74 -27.17 -1.55 7.45
C ASP A 74 -26.75 -1.23 6.01
N GLU A 75 -27.75 -1.15 5.13
CA GLU A 75 -27.67 -0.80 3.70
C GLU A 75 -26.93 0.54 3.46
N TYR A 76 -26.80 1.40 4.48
CA TYR A 76 -26.17 2.71 4.36
C TYR A 76 -24.65 2.68 4.17
N TYR A 77 -23.98 1.60 4.61
CA TYR A 77 -22.52 1.45 4.53
C TYR A 77 -22.04 0.66 3.31
N HIS A 78 -22.97 0.18 2.48
CA HIS A 78 -22.69 -0.64 1.30
C HIS A 78 -22.03 0.11 0.12
N ASN A 79 -21.81 1.42 0.25
CA ASN A 79 -21.29 2.26 -0.83
C ASN A 79 -19.74 2.30 -0.91
N ARG A 80 -19.01 1.64 0.00
CA ARG A 80 -17.54 1.41 -0.08
C ARG A 80 -17.17 -0.08 -0.04
N VAL A 81 -17.99 -0.92 -0.67
CA VAL A 81 -17.80 -2.39 -0.70
C VAL A 81 -16.88 -2.83 -1.86
N CYS A 82 -16.25 -1.90 -2.58
CA CYS A 82 -15.35 -2.27 -3.67
C CYS A 82 -14.14 -3.00 -3.09
N SER A 83 -14.06 -4.30 -3.35
CA SER A 83 -13.09 -5.23 -2.76
C SER A 83 -11.80 -5.39 -3.58
N GLU A 84 -11.58 -4.49 -4.54
CA GLU A 84 -10.50 -4.62 -5.52
C GLU A 84 -9.26 -3.87 -5.02
N TYR A 85 -8.23 -4.67 -4.74
CA TYR A 85 -6.93 -4.21 -4.35
C TYR A 85 -5.91 -4.72 -5.35
N ASN A 86 -4.87 -3.94 -5.54
CA ASN A 86 -3.64 -4.45 -6.12
C ASN A 86 -2.61 -4.69 -5.02
N TYR A 87 -1.81 -5.74 -5.16
CA TYR A 87 -0.63 -5.95 -4.33
C TYR A 87 0.64 -5.87 -5.14
N VAL A 88 1.71 -5.41 -4.49
CA VAL A 88 3.05 -5.39 -5.10
C VAL A 88 3.69 -6.76 -4.90
N ASP A 89 4.14 -7.37 -5.99
CA ASP A 89 4.97 -8.57 -5.92
C ASP A 89 6.43 -8.22 -5.68
N PHE A 90 6.85 -8.38 -4.43
CA PHE A 90 8.22 -8.13 -4.00
C PHE A 90 9.24 -9.16 -4.51
N ALA A 91 8.81 -10.28 -5.10
CA ALA A 91 9.74 -11.26 -5.65
C ALA A 91 10.49 -10.73 -6.89
N ILE A 92 9.93 -9.72 -7.56
CA ILE A 92 10.46 -9.23 -8.86
C ILE A 92 10.79 -7.73 -8.86
N ILE A 93 10.92 -7.11 -7.69
CA ILE A 93 11.47 -5.76 -7.59
C ILE A 93 12.99 -5.76 -7.84
N PRO A 94 13.56 -4.69 -8.40
CA PRO A 94 14.99 -4.62 -8.71
C PRO A 94 15.85 -4.45 -7.45
N ASP A 95 17.14 -4.79 -7.54
CA ASP A 95 18.13 -4.40 -6.53
C ASP A 95 18.56 -2.94 -6.74
N ILE A 96 18.65 -2.14 -5.68
CA ILE A 96 19.01 -0.73 -5.76
C ILE A 96 20.36 -0.49 -6.46
N LYS A 97 21.31 -1.43 -6.34
CA LYS A 97 22.63 -1.36 -6.98
C LYS A 97 22.57 -1.61 -8.48
N SER A 98 21.48 -2.18 -8.98
CA SER A 98 21.26 -2.41 -10.42
C SER A 98 20.63 -1.22 -11.14
N LEU A 99 20.10 -0.24 -10.40
CA LEU A 99 19.38 0.90 -10.96
C LEU A 99 20.34 2.02 -11.38
N THR A 100 20.10 2.58 -12.56
CA THR A 100 20.73 3.84 -12.97
C THR A 100 20.16 5.02 -12.18
N LYS A 101 20.85 6.17 -12.25
CA LYS A 101 20.43 7.40 -11.56
C LYS A 101 19.02 7.86 -11.97
N ASP A 102 18.64 7.65 -13.23
CA ASP A 102 17.33 8.05 -13.73
C ASP A 102 16.24 7.06 -13.27
N GLU A 103 16.55 5.77 -13.26
CA GLU A 103 15.64 4.72 -12.79
C GLU A 103 15.33 4.83 -11.30
N ILE A 104 16.30 5.27 -10.48
CA ILE A 104 16.09 5.52 -9.04
C ILE A 104 14.92 6.47 -8.80
N ASN A 105 14.72 7.49 -9.65
CA ASN A 105 13.70 8.52 -9.44
C ASN A 105 12.28 8.09 -9.81
N VAL A 106 12.13 6.93 -10.45
CA VAL A 106 10.85 6.38 -10.91
C VAL A 106 10.59 4.98 -10.35
N THR A 107 11.52 4.40 -9.60
CA THR A 107 11.37 3.08 -9.00
C THR A 107 10.75 3.20 -7.61
N PRO A 108 9.54 2.66 -7.36
CA PRO A 108 8.84 2.81 -6.09
C PRO A 108 9.45 1.94 -4.98
N PHE A 109 9.85 0.70 -5.31
CA PHE A 109 10.41 -0.28 -4.38
C PHE A 109 11.67 -0.90 -4.96
N ALA A 110 12.63 -1.22 -4.09
CA ALA A 110 13.84 -1.94 -4.46
C ALA A 110 14.31 -2.84 -3.30
N TRP A 111 15.16 -3.81 -3.61
CA TRP A 111 15.97 -4.52 -2.63
C TRP A 111 17.23 -3.72 -2.30
N ASP A 112 17.56 -3.61 -1.02
CA ASP A 112 18.85 -3.15 -0.53
C ASP A 112 19.35 -4.09 0.57
N ASN A 113 20.37 -4.89 0.27
CA ASN A 113 20.98 -5.86 1.20
C ASN A 113 19.97 -6.79 1.90
N ASN A 114 19.06 -7.38 1.11
CA ASN A 114 17.95 -8.26 1.56
C ASN A 114 16.85 -7.56 2.36
N GLU A 115 16.82 -6.23 2.41
CA GLU A 115 15.71 -5.46 2.94
C GLU A 115 14.94 -4.79 1.80
N ILE A 116 13.62 -4.71 1.95
CA ILE A 116 12.81 -3.92 1.03
C ILE A 116 12.95 -2.45 1.42
N VAL A 117 13.20 -1.60 0.44
CA VAL A 117 13.20 -0.15 0.59
C VAL A 117 12.16 0.48 -0.32
N ILE A 118 11.61 1.61 0.11
CA ILE A 118 10.59 2.38 -0.61
C ILE A 118 11.09 3.79 -0.92
N HIS A 119 10.77 4.29 -2.11
CA HIS A 119 11.17 5.63 -2.53
C HIS A 119 10.31 6.68 -1.80
N SER A 120 10.96 7.65 -1.15
CA SER A 120 10.25 8.66 -0.34
C SER A 120 9.31 9.55 -1.17
N ASP A 121 9.62 9.81 -2.43
CA ASP A 121 8.72 10.54 -3.32
C ASP A 121 7.53 9.71 -3.80
N PHE A 122 7.64 8.37 -3.78
CA PHE A 122 6.50 7.50 -4.03
C PHE A 122 5.48 7.59 -2.86
N ILE A 123 5.96 7.65 -1.62
CA ILE A 123 5.09 7.92 -0.45
C ILE A 123 4.34 9.24 -0.59
N LYS A 124 5.01 10.29 -1.10
CA LYS A 124 4.35 11.57 -1.37
C LYS A 124 3.32 11.44 -2.49
N ALA A 125 3.59 10.63 -3.51
CA ALA A 125 2.65 10.37 -4.59
C ALA A 125 1.39 9.64 -4.08
N LEU A 126 1.54 8.63 -3.22
CA LEU A 126 0.42 7.93 -2.56
C LEU A 126 -0.50 8.91 -1.80
N LYS A 127 0.09 9.81 -1.01
CA LYS A 127 -0.67 10.86 -0.32
C LYS A 127 -1.42 11.79 -1.27
N ARG A 128 -0.78 12.20 -2.37
CA ARG A 128 -1.40 13.07 -3.39
C ARG A 128 -2.52 12.36 -4.15
N ALA A 129 -2.39 11.04 -4.35
CA ALA A 129 -3.42 10.19 -4.91
C ALA A 129 -4.63 9.99 -3.97
N GLY A 130 -4.53 10.46 -2.72
CA GLY A 130 -5.63 10.49 -1.77
C GLY A 130 -5.57 9.40 -0.70
N SER A 131 -4.44 8.70 -0.53
CA SER A 131 -4.29 7.72 0.55
C SER A 131 -4.33 8.41 1.93
N VAL A 132 -5.45 8.25 2.63
CA VAL A 132 -5.74 8.80 3.96
C VAL A 132 -6.02 7.73 5.00
N ASP A 133 -6.61 6.61 4.58
CA ASP A 133 -6.96 5.48 5.45
C ASP A 133 -5.83 4.43 5.38
N ILE A 134 -4.85 4.53 6.28
CA ILE A 134 -3.65 3.68 6.30
C ILE A 134 -3.74 2.67 7.44
N TRP A 135 -3.63 1.37 7.15
CA TRP A 135 -3.68 0.32 8.16
C TRP A 135 -2.40 -0.53 8.18
N TYR A 136 -1.92 -0.84 9.38
CA TYR A 136 -0.76 -1.71 9.60
C TYR A 136 -1.11 -2.99 10.38
N ASP A 137 -0.52 -4.12 10.00
CA ASP A 137 -0.44 -5.37 10.77
C ASP A 137 -1.78 -5.82 11.39
N ARG A 138 -2.88 -5.73 10.63
CA ARG A 138 -4.18 -6.17 11.15
C ARG A 138 -4.10 -7.66 11.46
N LEU A 139 -4.09 -7.98 12.75
CA LEU A 139 -4.51 -9.26 13.30
C LEU A 139 -5.98 -9.44 12.88
N ILE A 140 -6.25 -10.52 12.14
CA ILE A 140 -7.60 -11.10 12.08
C ILE A 140 -7.92 -11.60 13.48
#